data_AF-A0A5J6MCD3-F1
#
_entry.id   AF-A0A5J6MCD3-F1
#
_cell.length_a   1.000
_cell.length_b   1.000
_cell.length_c   1.000
_cell.angle_alpha   90.00
_cell.angle_beta   90.00
_cell.angle_gamma   90.00
#
_symmetry.space_group_name_H-M   'P 1'
#
loop_
_entity.id
_entity.type
_entity.pdbx_description
1 polymer ?
#
loop_
_entity_poly.entity_id
_entity_poly.type
_entity_poly.pdbx_seq_one_letter_code
_entity_poly.pdbx_strand_id
1 'polypeptide(L)'
;MAWEPHAARKTLGWQPPAAARERVDSLMPVYRRFVASTLEPIVKAYYPALLENAGNEYRKMVELSTKMMLVGHACTEIADYPYDERRQRITCLFGCCCFLADSFLDDFGEEATRAYVKRLERLFATGWFEVGNERETLFYIVVSRLFAERDILEPTLRQAILRLFEAQRRDVEMRGLEAEMKALPRARRLARLKRLARDRSGHAIILLAAFLLPNLSLDYIRHIFVAGALIMFIDDHGDCYADRADRRVTYMNALGRPEQALRRIFFSHIEKLMQGLRPAAGRDLLIAFLTRYYVTRLQKHREQRRLRGPAWAVYE
;
A
#
# COMPACT_ATOMS: atom_id res chain seq x y z
N MET A 1 -0.51 -27.73 -6.15
CA MET A 1 -1.17 -27.36 -7.42
C MET A 1 -0.14 -26.61 -8.26
N ALA A 2 0.25 -27.14 -9.41
CA ALA A 2 1.46 -26.75 -10.15
C ALA A 2 1.39 -25.29 -10.66
N TRP A 3 2.37 -24.49 -10.24
CA TRP A 3 2.48 -23.05 -10.45
C TRP A 3 3.32 -22.77 -11.70
N GLU A 4 2.70 -22.54 -12.87
CA GLU A 4 3.43 -21.94 -13.99
C GLU A 4 2.52 -21.05 -14.87
N PRO A 5 2.68 -19.72 -14.82
CA PRO A 5 2.14 -18.87 -15.87
C PRO A 5 3.04 -19.02 -17.10
N HIS A 6 2.72 -19.98 -17.97
CA HIS A 6 3.34 -20.14 -19.30
C HIS A 6 3.32 -18.82 -20.11
N ALA A 7 2.36 -17.93 -19.83
CA ALA A 7 2.27 -16.60 -20.45
C ALA A 7 3.25 -15.56 -19.89
N ALA A 8 3.82 -15.76 -18.69
CA ALA A 8 4.85 -14.88 -18.13
C ALA A 8 6.25 -15.21 -18.68
N ARG A 9 6.52 -16.51 -18.94
CA ARG A 9 7.80 -17.01 -19.49
C ARG A 9 8.21 -16.36 -20.82
N LYS A 10 7.27 -16.00 -21.69
CA LYS A 10 7.57 -15.49 -23.04
C LYS A 10 7.85 -13.98 -23.13
N THR A 11 7.59 -13.20 -22.06
CA THR A 11 7.68 -11.72 -22.11
C THR A 11 8.65 -11.09 -21.13
N LEU A 12 9.07 -11.81 -20.08
CA LEU A 12 10.26 -11.47 -19.30
C LEU A 12 11.27 -12.58 -19.53
N GLY A 13 12.51 -12.23 -19.89
CA GLY A 13 13.64 -13.16 -19.80
C GLY A 13 14.01 -13.52 -18.35
N TRP A 14 13.13 -13.31 -17.37
CA TRP A 14 13.43 -13.42 -15.96
C TRP A 14 12.19 -13.71 -15.10
N GLN A 15 12.37 -14.54 -14.07
CA GLN A 15 11.42 -14.78 -12.98
C GLN A 15 12.17 -14.62 -11.65
N PRO A 16 11.49 -14.23 -10.55
CA PRO A 16 12.11 -14.27 -9.24
C PRO A 16 12.62 -15.69 -8.96
N PRO A 17 13.85 -15.86 -8.42
CA PRO A 17 14.40 -17.16 -8.09
C PRO A 17 13.45 -17.99 -7.23
N ALA A 18 13.46 -19.32 -7.36
CA ALA A 18 12.61 -20.21 -6.57
C ALA A 18 12.76 -19.95 -5.06
N ALA A 19 14.00 -19.81 -4.59
CA ALA A 19 14.32 -19.48 -3.21
C ALA A 19 13.67 -18.17 -2.74
N ALA A 20 13.58 -17.14 -3.59
CA ALA A 20 12.93 -15.87 -3.22
C ALA A 20 11.41 -16.03 -3.08
N ARG A 21 10.79 -16.89 -3.89
CA ARG A 21 9.35 -17.20 -3.78
C ARG A 21 9.06 -18.01 -2.53
N GLU A 22 9.81 -19.08 -2.30
CA GLU A 22 9.72 -19.90 -1.07
C GLU A 22 9.94 -19.06 0.19
N ARG A 23 10.82 -18.07 0.11
CA ARG A 23 11.06 -17.12 1.19
C ARG A 23 9.85 -16.21 1.46
N VAL A 24 9.14 -15.74 0.44
CA VAL A 24 7.87 -15.01 0.65
C VAL A 24 6.86 -15.93 1.36
N ASP A 25 6.75 -17.17 0.90
CA ASP A 25 5.79 -18.14 1.41
C ASP A 25 6.07 -18.52 2.87
N SER A 26 7.34 -18.63 3.26
CA SER A 26 7.74 -18.93 4.63
C SER A 26 7.62 -17.73 5.58
N LEU A 27 7.87 -16.51 5.09
CA LEU A 27 7.79 -15.29 5.91
C LEU A 27 6.34 -14.86 6.18
N MET A 28 5.42 -15.06 5.24
CA MET A 28 4.02 -14.61 5.37
C MET A 28 3.34 -15.10 6.66
N PRO A 29 3.33 -16.41 7.01
CA PRO A 29 2.74 -16.88 8.26
C PRO A 29 3.42 -16.34 9.51
N VAL A 30 4.75 -16.15 9.47
CA VAL A 30 5.52 -15.61 10.59
C VAL A 30 5.10 -14.15 10.85
N TYR A 31 5.06 -13.33 9.80
CA TYR A 31 4.64 -11.93 9.92
C TYR A 31 3.18 -11.78 10.28
N ARG A 32 2.26 -12.62 9.79
CA ARG A 32 0.87 -12.57 10.27
C ARG A 32 0.77 -12.79 11.77
N ARG A 33 1.50 -13.77 12.32
CA ARG A 33 1.51 -14.03 13.77
C ARG A 33 2.09 -12.84 14.54
N PHE A 34 3.22 -12.30 14.08
CA PHE A 34 3.83 -11.11 14.69
C PHE A 34 2.88 -9.90 14.68
N VAL A 35 2.23 -9.65 13.55
CA VAL A 35 1.26 -8.56 13.40
C VAL A 35 0.09 -8.76 14.36
N ALA A 36 -0.50 -9.95 14.40
CA ALA A 36 -1.62 -10.24 15.29
C ALA A 36 -1.22 -10.05 16.77
N SER A 37 -0.08 -10.61 17.20
CA SER A 37 0.39 -10.47 18.58
C SER A 37 0.73 -9.02 18.95
N THR A 38 1.14 -8.20 17.96
CA THR A 38 1.47 -6.78 18.18
C THR A 38 0.23 -5.91 18.21
N LEU A 39 -0.71 -6.09 17.27
CA LEU A 39 -1.85 -5.19 17.08
C LEU A 39 -3.06 -5.56 17.93
N GLU A 40 -3.33 -6.85 18.18
CA GLU A 40 -4.53 -7.27 18.92
C GLU A 40 -4.66 -6.58 20.29
N PRO A 41 -3.60 -6.52 21.12
CA PRO A 41 -3.71 -5.85 22.42
C PRO A 41 -4.00 -4.35 22.30
N ILE A 42 -3.47 -3.70 21.26
CA ILE A 42 -3.70 -2.27 20.99
C ILE A 42 -5.16 -2.06 20.59
N VAL A 43 -5.65 -2.86 19.63
CA VAL A 43 -7.03 -2.76 19.16
C VAL A 43 -8.01 -3.04 20.28
N LYS A 44 -7.79 -4.09 21.07
CA LYS A 44 -8.64 -4.44 22.20
C LYS A 44 -8.73 -3.31 23.24
N ALA A 45 -7.66 -2.55 23.42
CA ALA A 45 -7.62 -1.45 24.39
C ALA A 45 -8.28 -0.15 23.88
N TYR A 46 -8.18 0.16 22.59
CA TYR A 46 -8.56 1.48 22.06
C TYR A 46 -9.72 1.47 21.05
N TYR A 47 -10.04 0.34 20.44
CA TYR A 47 -11.18 0.18 19.53
C TYR A 47 -11.62 -1.30 19.41
N PRO A 48 -12.15 -1.90 20.50
CA PRO A 48 -12.47 -3.34 20.56
C PRO A 48 -13.52 -3.76 19.54
N ALA A 49 -14.44 -2.86 19.15
CA ALA A 49 -15.45 -3.13 18.13
C ALA A 49 -14.85 -3.57 16.78
N LEU A 50 -13.61 -3.20 16.46
CA LEU A 50 -12.91 -3.66 15.25
C LEU A 50 -12.66 -5.17 15.24
N LEU A 51 -12.49 -5.79 16.42
CA LEU A 51 -12.31 -7.24 16.59
C LEU A 51 -13.63 -7.99 16.48
N GLU A 52 -14.70 -7.39 16.99
CA GLU A 52 -16.04 -7.98 17.08
C GLU A 52 -16.80 -7.90 15.74
N ASN A 53 -16.40 -6.99 14.86
CA ASN A 53 -17.12 -6.72 13.61
C ASN A 53 -17.05 -7.93 12.64
N ALA A 54 -18.23 -8.43 12.24
CA ALA A 54 -18.40 -9.58 11.34
C ALA A 54 -17.79 -9.37 9.93
N GLY A 55 -17.43 -8.13 9.58
CA GLY A 55 -16.91 -7.72 8.26
C GLY A 55 -15.45 -8.06 7.95
N ASN A 56 -14.75 -8.85 8.78
CA ASN A 56 -13.33 -9.19 8.62
C ASN A 56 -12.39 -7.95 8.57
N GLU A 57 -12.79 -6.78 9.10
CA GLU A 57 -11.96 -5.56 9.06
C GLU A 57 -10.63 -5.74 9.77
N TYR A 58 -10.63 -6.32 10.99
CA TYR A 58 -9.39 -6.62 11.70
C TYR A 58 -8.46 -7.54 10.87
N ARG A 59 -9.03 -8.55 10.20
CA ARG A 59 -8.25 -9.45 9.33
C ARG A 59 -7.64 -8.70 8.14
N LYS A 60 -8.35 -7.73 7.55
CA LYS A 60 -7.79 -6.86 6.50
C LYS A 60 -6.62 -6.02 7.03
N MET A 61 -6.73 -5.50 8.25
CA MET A 61 -5.64 -4.77 8.90
C MET A 61 -4.42 -5.66 9.12
N VAL A 62 -4.61 -6.90 9.58
CA VAL A 62 -3.53 -7.89 9.74
C VAL A 62 -2.86 -8.18 8.41
N GLU A 63 -3.63 -8.43 7.35
CA GLU A 63 -3.08 -8.71 6.02
C GLU A 63 -2.34 -7.51 5.41
N LEU A 64 -2.87 -6.29 5.53
CA LEU A 64 -2.16 -5.10 5.03
C LEU A 64 -0.85 -4.86 5.80
N SER A 65 -0.88 -5.03 7.12
CA SER A 65 0.32 -4.88 7.95
C SER A 65 1.37 -5.95 7.63
N THR A 66 0.95 -7.18 7.38
CA THR A 66 1.83 -8.28 6.94
C THR A 66 2.53 -7.95 5.62
N LYS A 67 1.81 -7.37 4.64
CA LYS A 67 2.42 -6.90 3.38
C LYS A 67 3.47 -5.83 3.63
N MET A 68 3.18 -4.85 4.50
CA MET A 68 4.14 -3.81 4.84
C MET A 68 5.37 -4.36 5.56
N MET A 69 5.23 -5.43 6.35
CA MET A 69 6.40 -6.15 6.89
C MET A 69 7.27 -6.75 5.79
N LEU A 70 6.71 -7.40 4.77
CA LEU A 70 7.50 -7.91 3.64
C LEU A 70 8.18 -6.79 2.85
N VAL A 71 7.46 -5.70 2.57
CA VAL A 71 8.02 -4.56 1.83
C VAL A 71 9.13 -3.90 2.63
N GLY A 72 8.94 -3.72 3.94
CA GLY A 72 9.94 -3.14 4.81
C GLY A 72 11.17 -4.02 5.01
N HIS A 73 10.99 -5.34 5.13
CA HIS A 73 12.10 -6.29 5.15
C HIS A 73 12.94 -6.19 3.88
N ALA A 74 12.27 -6.19 2.73
CA ALA A 74 12.96 -6.01 1.47
C ALA A 74 13.69 -4.66 1.40
N CYS A 75 13.06 -3.58 1.87
CA CYS A 75 13.67 -2.25 1.91
C CYS A 75 14.95 -2.23 2.77
N THR A 76 14.94 -2.86 3.94
CA THR A 76 16.10 -2.89 4.84
C THR A 76 17.23 -3.71 4.25
N GLU A 77 16.94 -4.87 3.67
CA GLU A 77 17.95 -5.70 3.02
C GLU A 77 18.51 -5.06 1.75
N ILE A 78 17.69 -4.39 0.94
CA ILE A 78 18.20 -3.67 -0.24
C ILE A 78 19.19 -2.59 0.19
N ALA A 79 19.10 -2.05 1.39
CA ALA A 79 20.01 -1.04 1.93
C ALA A 79 21.11 -1.61 2.86
N ASP A 80 21.27 -2.93 2.96
CA ASP A 80 22.20 -3.64 3.88
C ASP A 80 21.99 -3.32 5.37
N TYR A 81 20.74 -3.04 5.76
CA TYR A 81 20.38 -2.92 7.18
C TYR A 81 19.72 -4.22 7.67
N PRO A 82 19.99 -4.64 8.91
CA PRO A 82 19.32 -5.78 9.50
C PRO A 82 17.83 -5.50 9.65
N TYR A 83 16.99 -6.52 9.43
CA TYR A 83 15.55 -6.44 9.69
C TYR A 83 15.23 -6.92 11.12
N ASP A 84 15.73 -6.17 12.08
CA ASP A 84 15.60 -6.42 13.51
C ASP A 84 14.17 -6.19 14.06
N GLU A 85 13.98 -6.49 15.34
CA GLU A 85 12.69 -6.39 16.03
C GLU A 85 12.09 -4.97 15.99
N ARG A 86 12.93 -3.93 16.12
CA ARG A 86 12.50 -2.53 16.02
C ARG A 86 11.94 -2.25 14.63
N ARG A 87 12.63 -2.65 13.57
CA ARG A 87 12.15 -2.50 12.19
C ARG A 87 10.89 -3.32 11.91
N GLN A 88 10.76 -4.50 12.51
CA GLN A 88 9.54 -5.30 12.46
C GLN A 88 8.35 -4.59 13.14
N ARG A 89 8.58 -3.94 14.30
CA ARG A 89 7.56 -3.10 14.95
C ARG A 89 7.16 -1.92 14.08
N ILE A 90 8.14 -1.20 13.52
CA ILE A 90 7.91 -0.06 12.62
C ILE A 90 7.03 -0.46 11.43
N THR A 91 7.38 -1.52 10.71
CA THR A 91 6.60 -1.95 9.54
C THR A 91 5.19 -2.43 9.90
N CYS A 92 5.03 -3.11 11.03
CA CYS A 92 3.75 -3.56 11.55
C CYS A 92 2.83 -2.36 11.86
N LEU A 93 3.33 -1.40 12.65
CA LEU A 93 2.59 -0.19 13.02
C LEU A 93 2.31 0.69 11.79
N PHE A 94 3.28 0.81 10.88
CA PHE A 94 3.09 1.55 9.64
C PHE A 94 1.97 0.96 8.77
N GLY A 95 1.91 -0.37 8.63
CA GLY A 95 0.83 -1.00 7.89
C GLY A 95 -0.55 -0.85 8.56
N CYS A 96 -0.59 -0.81 9.89
CA CYS A 96 -1.79 -0.45 10.63
C CYS A 96 -2.20 1.01 10.36
N CYS A 97 -1.24 1.95 10.35
CA CYS A 97 -1.48 3.34 9.94
C CYS A 97 -2.06 3.42 8.51
N CYS A 98 -1.51 2.68 7.54
CA CYS A 98 -2.05 2.64 6.18
C CYS A 98 -3.49 2.15 6.17
N PHE A 99 -3.81 1.08 6.91
CA PHE A 99 -5.17 0.53 6.97
C PHE A 99 -6.19 1.56 7.51
N LEU A 100 -5.86 2.17 8.65
CA LEU A 100 -6.73 3.14 9.31
C LEU A 100 -6.86 4.40 8.46
N ALA A 101 -5.75 4.93 7.93
CA ALA A 101 -5.74 6.11 7.07
C ALA A 101 -6.55 5.90 5.78
N ASP A 102 -6.37 4.76 5.09
CA ASP A 102 -7.12 4.45 3.87
C ASP A 102 -8.62 4.38 4.14
N SER A 103 -9.03 3.79 5.27
CA SER A 103 -10.45 3.75 5.63
C SER A 103 -11.07 5.13 5.83
N PHE A 104 -10.34 6.12 6.39
CA PHE A 104 -10.83 7.51 6.48
C PHE A 104 -11.01 8.16 5.10
N LEU A 105 -10.21 7.75 4.12
CA LEU A 105 -10.27 8.30 2.77
C LEU A 105 -11.35 7.63 1.92
N ASP A 106 -11.58 6.35 2.15
CA ASP A 106 -12.36 5.53 1.25
C ASP A 106 -13.76 5.21 1.81
N ASP A 107 -13.92 4.95 3.12
CA ASP A 107 -15.10 4.25 3.65
C ASP A 107 -16.17 5.15 4.30
N PHE A 108 -15.88 6.42 4.61
CA PHE A 108 -16.79 7.31 5.36
C PHE A 108 -17.52 8.36 4.51
N GLY A 109 -17.44 8.25 3.18
CA GLY A 109 -18.11 9.18 2.26
C GLY A 109 -17.40 10.52 2.08
N GLU A 110 -17.81 11.27 1.07
CA GLU A 110 -17.05 12.41 0.55
C GLU A 110 -16.86 13.56 1.56
N GLU A 111 -17.89 13.89 2.35
CA GLU A 111 -17.81 14.97 3.33
C GLU A 111 -16.85 14.64 4.47
N ALA A 112 -16.94 13.43 5.03
CA ALA A 112 -16.04 12.97 6.08
C ALA A 112 -14.60 12.90 5.59
N THR A 113 -14.38 12.41 4.36
CA THR A 113 -13.05 12.39 3.73
C THR A 113 -12.46 13.80 3.61
N ARG A 114 -13.24 14.80 3.17
CA ARG A 114 -12.76 16.20 3.09
C ARG A 114 -12.47 16.79 4.47
N ALA A 115 -13.34 16.53 5.44
CA ALA A 115 -13.14 16.99 6.82
C ALA A 115 -11.87 16.39 7.42
N TYR A 116 -11.61 15.10 7.19
CA TYR A 116 -10.39 14.43 7.62
C TYR A 116 -9.13 15.05 7.01
N VAL A 117 -9.11 15.28 5.70
CA VAL A 117 -7.96 15.93 5.03
C VAL A 117 -7.71 17.33 5.58
N LYS A 118 -8.75 18.15 5.80
CA LYS A 118 -8.61 19.49 6.41
C LYS A 118 -8.07 19.42 7.84
N ARG A 119 -8.49 18.42 8.61
CA ARG A 119 -8.00 18.25 10.00
C ARG A 119 -6.55 17.78 10.03
N LEU A 120 -6.13 16.92 9.11
CA LEU A 120 -4.71 16.58 8.93
C LEU A 120 -3.87 17.80 8.50
N GLU A 121 -4.39 18.64 7.61
CA GLU A 121 -3.74 19.90 7.23
C GLU A 121 -3.52 20.81 8.44
N ARG A 122 -4.56 20.96 9.28
CA ARG A 122 -4.46 21.72 10.54
C ARG A 122 -3.43 21.12 11.49
N LEU A 123 -3.37 19.80 11.61
CA LEU A 123 -2.34 19.12 12.40
C LEU A 123 -0.94 19.47 11.91
N PHE A 124 -0.68 19.41 10.61
CA PHE A 124 0.64 19.77 10.06
C PHE A 124 0.98 21.25 10.20
N ALA A 125 -0.01 22.14 10.10
CA ALA A 125 0.21 23.58 10.18
C ALA A 125 0.34 24.10 11.63
N THR A 126 -0.39 23.51 12.58
CA THR A 126 -0.55 24.06 13.94
C THR A 126 -0.08 23.13 15.04
N GLY A 127 0.18 21.86 14.74
CA GLY A 127 0.43 20.83 15.74
C GLY A 127 -0.82 20.41 16.53
N TRP A 128 -1.99 20.95 16.20
CA TRP A 128 -3.24 20.71 16.93
C TRP A 128 -4.19 19.78 16.16
N PHE A 129 -4.80 18.84 16.88
CA PHE A 129 -5.84 17.97 16.37
C PHE A 129 -6.81 17.57 17.49
N GLU A 130 -8.10 17.49 17.19
CA GLU A 130 -9.13 17.01 18.11
C GLU A 130 -9.54 15.61 17.69
N VAL A 131 -9.51 14.63 18.58
CA VAL A 131 -9.89 13.23 18.27
C VAL A 131 -11.40 13.08 18.30
N GLY A 132 -11.99 12.64 17.19
CA GLY A 132 -13.44 12.63 16.99
C GLY A 132 -14.13 11.30 17.32
N ASN A 133 -13.40 10.18 17.33
CA ASN A 133 -13.96 8.85 17.62
C ASN A 133 -12.88 7.83 18.01
N GLU A 134 -13.30 6.61 18.37
CA GLU A 134 -12.42 5.50 18.77
C GLU A 134 -11.48 5.04 17.64
N ARG A 135 -11.93 5.04 16.38
CA ARG A 135 -11.09 4.65 15.23
C ARG A 135 -9.94 5.64 15.04
N GLU A 136 -10.22 6.93 15.18
CA GLU A 136 -9.20 7.98 15.19
C GLU A 136 -8.29 7.84 16.41
N THR A 137 -8.85 7.56 17.60
CA THR A 137 -8.06 7.29 18.81
C THR A 137 -7.04 6.17 18.56
N LEU A 138 -7.48 5.05 17.99
CA LEU A 138 -6.61 3.94 17.60
C LEU A 138 -5.54 4.40 16.61
N PHE A 139 -5.90 5.15 15.57
CA PHE A 139 -4.95 5.68 14.59
C PHE A 139 -3.85 6.52 15.26
N TYR A 140 -4.21 7.43 16.16
CA TYR A 140 -3.24 8.26 16.86
C TYR A 140 -2.34 7.46 17.80
N ILE A 141 -2.89 6.50 18.55
CA ILE A 141 -2.08 5.62 19.39
C ILE A 141 -1.05 4.86 18.55
N VAL A 142 -1.45 4.33 17.39
CA VAL A 142 -0.53 3.62 16.49
C VAL A 142 0.51 4.57 15.91
N VAL A 143 0.13 5.78 15.47
CA VAL A 143 1.07 6.80 14.99
C VAL A 143 2.05 7.20 16.10
N SER A 144 1.59 7.49 17.31
CA SER A 144 2.47 7.85 18.44
C SER A 144 3.47 6.74 18.75
N ARG A 145 3.04 5.47 18.73
CA ARG A 145 3.94 4.32 18.91
C ARG A 145 4.93 4.18 17.74
N LEU A 146 4.48 4.38 16.51
CA LEU A 146 5.36 4.34 15.33
C LEU A 146 6.47 5.38 15.43
N PHE A 147 6.15 6.60 15.86
CA PHE A 147 7.15 7.65 16.09
C PHE A 147 8.03 7.35 17.32
N ALA A 148 7.51 6.71 18.36
CA ALA A 148 8.33 6.26 19.49
C ALA A 148 9.38 5.21 19.06
N GLU A 149 9.09 4.40 18.04
CA GLU A 149 10.08 3.49 17.44
C GLU A 149 11.11 4.24 16.57
N ARG A 150 11.02 5.56 16.36
CA ARG A 150 11.99 6.37 15.61
C ARG A 150 12.34 7.66 16.36
N ASP A 151 13.47 7.62 17.05
CA ASP A 151 13.92 8.69 17.97
C ASP A 151 14.18 10.06 17.30
N ILE A 152 14.39 10.10 15.97
CA ILE A 152 14.73 11.35 15.26
C ILE A 152 13.82 11.55 14.04
N LEU A 153 13.10 12.67 14.06
CA LEU A 153 12.32 13.16 12.93
C LEU A 153 13.21 13.95 11.96
N GLU A 154 14.00 13.22 11.18
CA GLU A 154 14.92 13.76 10.18
C GLU A 154 14.19 14.50 9.04
N PRO A 155 14.83 15.47 8.37
CA PRO A 155 14.22 16.24 7.28
C PRO A 155 13.61 15.37 6.18
N THR A 156 14.26 14.27 5.81
CA THR A 156 13.77 13.33 4.79
C THR A 156 12.45 12.68 5.20
N LEU A 157 12.32 12.28 6.47
CA LEU A 157 11.09 11.69 7.00
C LEU A 157 9.95 12.72 6.99
N ARG A 158 10.22 13.97 7.42
CA ARG A 158 9.24 15.07 7.35
C ARG A 158 8.75 15.32 5.92
N GLN A 159 9.68 15.39 4.98
CA GLN A 159 9.33 15.57 3.57
C GLN A 159 8.52 14.41 3.02
N ALA A 160 8.85 13.16 3.38
CA ALA A 160 8.09 11.99 2.95
C ALA A 160 6.65 12.01 3.48
N ILE A 161 6.44 12.42 4.74
CA ILE A 161 5.10 12.60 5.34
C ILE A 161 4.30 13.64 4.54
N LEU A 162 4.88 14.82 4.31
CA LEU A 162 4.22 15.90 3.58
C LEU A 162 3.89 15.50 2.13
N ARG A 163 4.77 14.77 1.45
CA ARG A 163 4.53 14.28 0.09
C ARG A 163 3.41 13.24 0.01
N LEU A 164 3.32 12.35 1.00
CA LEU A 164 2.20 11.40 1.09
C LEU A 164 0.89 12.16 1.33
N PHE A 165 0.88 13.11 2.26
CA PHE A 165 -0.28 13.95 2.52
C PHE A 165 -0.73 14.73 1.27
N GLU A 166 0.20 15.38 0.56
CA GLU A 166 -0.10 16.07 -0.70
C GLU A 166 -0.67 15.13 -1.78
N ALA A 167 -0.20 13.87 -1.84
CA ALA A 167 -0.74 12.88 -2.75
C ALA A 167 -2.17 12.48 -2.38
N GLN A 168 -2.44 12.24 -1.09
CA GLN A 168 -3.77 11.92 -0.57
C GLN A 168 -4.75 13.08 -0.76
N ARG A 169 -4.34 14.32 -0.44
CA ARG A 169 -5.16 15.52 -0.65
C ARG A 169 -5.55 15.68 -2.12
N ARG A 170 -4.60 15.56 -3.05
CA ARG A 170 -4.86 15.65 -4.50
C ARG A 170 -5.81 14.56 -5.00
N ASP A 171 -5.75 13.36 -4.41
CA ASP A 171 -6.67 12.27 -4.73
C ASP A 171 -8.10 12.59 -4.27
N VAL A 172 -8.26 13.04 -3.02
CA VAL A 172 -9.55 13.45 -2.46
C VAL A 172 -10.16 14.63 -3.21
N GLU A 173 -9.38 15.66 -3.48
CA GLU A 173 -9.84 16.82 -4.25
C GLU A 173 -10.34 16.42 -5.63
N MET A 174 -9.65 15.50 -6.30
CA MET A 174 -10.06 15.01 -7.61
C MET A 174 -11.44 14.35 -7.58
N ARG A 175 -11.78 13.60 -6.52
CA ARG A 175 -13.09 12.96 -6.36
C ARG A 175 -14.22 13.98 -6.34
N GLY A 176 -14.01 15.13 -5.69
CA GLY A 176 -14.97 16.22 -5.65
C GLY A 176 -15.01 17.14 -6.86
N LEU A 177 -14.14 16.94 -7.84
CA LEU A 177 -14.12 17.68 -9.10
C LEU A 177 -14.67 16.81 -10.25
N GLU A 178 -15.65 15.93 -9.96
CA GLU A 178 -16.14 14.95 -10.93
C GLU A 178 -16.61 15.58 -12.25
N ALA A 179 -17.30 16.73 -12.18
CA ALA A 179 -17.76 17.47 -13.36
C ALA A 179 -16.58 17.98 -14.22
N GLU A 180 -15.57 18.60 -13.60
CA GLU A 180 -14.36 19.07 -14.29
C GLU A 180 -13.56 17.90 -14.86
N MET A 181 -13.45 16.81 -14.11
CA MET A 181 -12.79 15.58 -14.55
C MET A 181 -13.50 14.94 -15.74
N LYS A 182 -14.83 14.99 -15.81
CA LYS A 182 -15.62 14.54 -16.96
C LYS A 182 -15.44 15.45 -18.18
N ALA A 183 -15.24 16.75 -17.98
CA ALA A 183 -14.97 17.72 -19.06
C ALA A 183 -13.57 17.56 -19.70
N LEU A 184 -12.61 16.98 -18.99
CA LEU A 184 -11.27 16.74 -19.54
C LEU A 184 -11.29 15.70 -20.69
N PRO A 185 -10.48 15.91 -21.75
CA PRO A 185 -10.22 14.88 -22.74
C PRO A 185 -9.76 13.57 -22.09
N ARG A 186 -10.27 12.42 -22.58
CA ARG A 186 -10.03 11.09 -21.99
C ARG A 186 -8.54 10.84 -21.69
N ALA A 187 -7.65 11.22 -22.59
CA ALA A 187 -6.20 11.05 -22.41
C ALA A 187 -5.66 11.83 -21.19
N ARG A 188 -6.09 13.09 -21.01
CA ARG A 188 -5.69 13.93 -19.87
C ARG A 188 -6.27 13.40 -18.56
N ARG A 189 -7.53 12.95 -18.58
CA ARG A 189 -8.19 12.32 -17.43
C ARG A 189 -7.44 11.07 -16.97
N LEU A 190 -7.15 10.16 -17.89
CA LEU A 190 -6.40 8.92 -17.58
C LEU A 190 -4.98 9.24 -17.09
N ALA A 191 -4.30 10.22 -17.68
CA ALA A 191 -2.98 10.64 -17.22
C ALA A 191 -3.00 11.20 -15.78
N ARG A 192 -4.05 11.94 -15.41
CA ARG A 192 -4.24 12.46 -14.05
C ARG A 192 -4.51 11.33 -13.05
N LEU A 193 -5.46 10.42 -13.35
CA LEU A 193 -5.74 9.25 -12.51
C LEU A 193 -4.48 8.38 -12.31
N LYS A 194 -3.71 8.16 -13.38
CA LYS A 194 -2.46 7.40 -13.30
C LYS A 194 -1.44 8.05 -12.36
N ARG A 195 -1.32 9.38 -12.39
CA ARG A 195 -0.41 10.11 -11.49
C ARG A 195 -0.86 10.03 -10.04
N LEU A 196 -2.17 10.15 -9.76
CA LEU A 196 -2.71 10.04 -8.41
C LEU A 196 -2.45 8.65 -7.81
N ALA A 197 -2.78 7.58 -8.55
CA ALA A 197 -2.51 6.21 -8.13
C ALA A 197 -1.01 5.98 -7.88
N ARG A 198 -0.15 6.42 -8.82
CA ARG A 198 1.30 6.33 -8.69
C ARG A 198 1.81 7.04 -7.43
N ASP A 199 1.39 8.28 -7.21
CA ASP A 199 1.90 9.13 -6.14
C ASP A 199 1.43 8.63 -4.76
N ARG A 200 0.18 8.17 -4.61
CA ARG A 200 -0.39 7.71 -3.33
C ARG A 200 0.45 6.59 -2.70
N SER A 201 0.63 5.46 -3.37
CA SER A 201 1.44 4.37 -2.80
C SER A 201 2.94 4.55 -3.02
N GLY A 202 3.37 5.23 -4.08
CA GLY A 202 4.77 5.56 -4.29
C GLY A 202 5.35 6.35 -3.10
N HIS A 203 4.64 7.38 -2.64
CA HIS A 203 5.05 8.13 -1.45
C HIS A 203 4.86 7.35 -0.15
N ALA A 204 3.85 6.45 -0.05
CA ALA A 204 3.69 5.60 1.13
C ALA A 204 4.90 4.68 1.34
N ILE A 205 5.43 4.05 0.29
CA ILE A 205 6.61 3.18 0.44
C ILE A 205 7.90 3.99 0.64
N ILE A 206 8.03 5.20 0.07
CA ILE A 206 9.13 6.11 0.47
C ILE A 206 9.05 6.40 1.97
N LEU A 207 7.85 6.72 2.48
CA LEU A 207 7.66 7.02 3.90
C LEU A 207 8.03 5.82 4.79
N LEU A 208 7.59 4.61 4.42
CA LEU A 208 8.00 3.39 5.10
C LEU A 208 9.53 3.24 5.13
N ALA A 209 10.19 3.39 3.97
CA ALA A 209 11.64 3.30 3.90
C ALA A 209 12.33 4.40 4.75
N ALA A 210 11.76 5.60 4.79
CA ALA A 210 12.25 6.72 5.60
C ALA A 210 12.08 6.46 7.10
N PHE A 211 11.13 5.63 7.52
CA PHE A 211 11.03 5.17 8.91
C PHE A 211 12.05 4.07 9.25
N LEU A 212 12.49 3.27 8.28
CA LEU A 212 13.35 2.10 8.52
C LEU A 212 14.85 2.37 8.39
N LEU A 213 15.20 3.33 7.53
CA LEU A 213 16.58 3.58 7.12
C LEU A 213 17.04 4.94 7.66
N PRO A 214 18.27 5.04 8.20
CA PRO A 214 18.82 6.32 8.65
C PRO A 214 19.17 7.24 7.48
N ASN A 215 19.54 6.67 6.32
CA ASN A 215 19.85 7.43 5.12
C ASN A 215 19.19 6.79 3.90
N LEU A 216 18.50 7.60 3.10
CA LEU A 216 17.89 7.19 1.85
C LEU A 216 18.62 7.87 0.68
N SER A 217 19.38 7.10 -0.09
CA SER A 217 20.00 7.64 -1.32
C SER A 217 18.93 7.96 -2.37
N LEU A 218 19.18 8.97 -3.22
CA LEU A 218 18.25 9.35 -4.28
C LEU A 218 18.00 8.20 -5.28
N ASP A 219 19.05 7.44 -5.61
CA ASP A 219 18.94 6.27 -6.48
C ASP A 219 18.02 5.21 -5.87
N TYR A 220 18.10 5.00 -4.56
CA TYR A 220 17.23 4.07 -3.87
C TYR A 220 15.78 4.56 -3.84
N ILE A 221 15.55 5.83 -3.48
CA ILE A 221 14.21 6.45 -3.41
C ILE A 221 13.45 6.29 -4.73
N ARG A 222 14.11 6.49 -5.88
CA ARG A 222 13.49 6.36 -7.21
C ARG A 222 12.88 4.97 -7.40
N HIS A 223 13.60 3.92 -7.07
CA HIS A 223 13.15 2.54 -7.28
C HIS A 223 12.12 2.12 -6.24
N ILE A 224 12.25 2.57 -4.99
CA ILE A 224 11.24 2.32 -3.97
C ILE A 224 9.91 3.01 -4.30
N PHE A 225 9.95 4.22 -4.86
CA PHE A 225 8.76 4.87 -5.40
C PHE A 225 8.11 4.06 -6.53
N VAL A 226 8.92 3.50 -7.44
CA VAL A 226 8.43 2.62 -8.51
C VAL A 226 7.77 1.37 -7.94
N ALA A 227 8.35 0.75 -6.91
CA ALA A 227 7.75 -0.40 -6.24
C ALA A 227 6.40 -0.05 -5.60
N GLY A 228 6.31 1.07 -4.87
CA GLY A 228 5.06 1.56 -4.29
C GLY A 228 4.00 1.87 -5.35
N ALA A 229 4.37 2.57 -6.41
CA ALA A 229 3.45 2.83 -7.52
C ALA A 229 2.89 1.54 -8.14
N LEU A 230 3.73 0.50 -8.27
CA LEU A 230 3.29 -0.81 -8.76
C LEU A 230 2.29 -1.48 -7.82
N ILE A 231 2.49 -1.38 -6.50
CA ILE A 231 1.54 -1.89 -5.49
C ILE A 231 0.15 -1.28 -5.72
N MET A 232 0.06 0.05 -5.88
CA MET A 232 -1.24 0.70 -6.12
C MET A 232 -1.88 0.23 -7.42
N PHE A 233 -1.13 0.13 -8.51
CA PHE A 233 -1.69 -0.34 -9.78
C PHE A 233 -2.23 -1.78 -9.68
N ILE A 234 -1.52 -2.65 -8.96
CA ILE A 234 -1.96 -4.02 -8.68
C ILE A 234 -3.23 -4.01 -7.81
N ASP A 235 -3.29 -3.13 -6.81
CA ASP A 235 -4.44 -3.00 -5.91
C ASP A 235 -5.68 -2.46 -6.63
N ASP A 236 -5.59 -1.29 -7.28
CA ASP A 236 -6.64 -0.68 -8.12
C ASP A 236 -7.26 -1.70 -9.10
N HIS A 237 -6.42 -2.56 -9.68
CA HIS A 237 -6.92 -3.58 -10.59
C HIS A 237 -7.74 -4.66 -9.87
N GLY A 238 -7.24 -5.15 -8.75
CA GLY A 238 -7.93 -6.19 -7.97
C GLY A 238 -9.22 -5.72 -7.31
N ASP A 239 -9.42 -4.40 -7.14
CA ASP A 239 -10.63 -3.79 -6.57
C ASP A 239 -11.53 -3.13 -7.62
N CYS A 240 -11.18 -3.25 -8.90
CA CYS A 240 -11.87 -2.61 -10.02
C CYS A 240 -13.41 -2.76 -10.00
N TYR A 241 -13.95 -3.92 -9.57
CA TYR A 241 -15.40 -4.12 -9.48
C TYR A 241 -16.01 -3.56 -8.20
N ALA A 242 -15.33 -3.70 -7.06
CA ALA A 242 -15.73 -3.10 -5.80
C ALA A 242 -15.78 -1.57 -5.92
N ASP A 243 -14.70 -0.96 -6.44
CA ASP A 243 -14.63 0.48 -6.67
C ASP A 243 -15.76 0.98 -7.57
N ARG A 244 -16.12 0.22 -8.61
CA ARG A 244 -17.25 0.57 -9.49
C ARG A 244 -18.59 0.50 -8.77
N ALA A 245 -18.79 -0.49 -7.90
CA ALA A 245 -20.00 -0.61 -7.08
C ALA A 245 -20.14 0.60 -6.14
N ASP A 246 -19.02 1.04 -5.56
CA ASP A 246 -18.94 2.18 -4.66
C ASP A 246 -18.81 3.54 -5.38
N ARG A 247 -18.97 3.56 -6.71
CA ARG A 247 -18.83 4.75 -7.57
C ARG A 247 -17.49 5.48 -7.46
N ARG A 248 -16.44 4.79 -7.01
CA ARG A 248 -15.07 5.30 -6.96
C ARG A 248 -14.43 5.22 -8.34
N VAL A 249 -13.72 6.27 -8.74
CA VAL A 249 -13.01 6.33 -10.03
C VAL A 249 -11.51 6.17 -9.79
N THR A 250 -10.94 5.06 -10.26
CA THR A 250 -9.51 4.76 -10.18
C THR A 250 -8.89 4.70 -11.57
N TYR A 251 -7.56 4.65 -11.65
CA TYR A 251 -6.90 4.55 -12.96
C TYR A 251 -7.28 3.24 -13.66
N MET A 252 -7.28 2.11 -12.94
CA MET A 252 -7.57 0.81 -13.54
C MET A 252 -9.02 0.68 -13.96
N ASN A 253 -9.97 1.14 -13.15
CA ASN A 253 -11.39 0.97 -13.47
C ASN A 253 -11.88 1.91 -14.60
N ALA A 254 -11.13 2.97 -14.92
CA ALA A 254 -11.38 3.89 -16.03
C ALA A 254 -10.86 3.40 -17.40
N LEU A 255 -10.08 2.32 -17.44
CA LEU A 255 -9.53 1.75 -18.67
C LEU A 255 -10.51 0.76 -19.32
N GLY A 256 -10.49 0.70 -20.66
CA GLY A 256 -11.25 -0.30 -21.41
C GLY A 256 -10.65 -1.71 -21.33
N ARG A 257 -9.33 -1.82 -21.11
CA ARG A 257 -8.60 -3.10 -21.00
C ARG A 257 -7.64 -3.08 -19.79
N PRO A 258 -8.18 -3.10 -18.55
CA PRO A 258 -7.38 -2.96 -17.33
C PRO A 258 -6.32 -4.06 -17.17
N GLU A 259 -6.65 -5.33 -17.43
CA GLU A 259 -5.69 -6.45 -17.29
C GLU A 259 -4.50 -6.31 -18.25
N GLN A 260 -4.74 -5.90 -19.50
CA GLN A 260 -3.67 -5.67 -20.47
C GLN A 260 -2.77 -4.49 -20.07
N ALA A 261 -3.37 -3.42 -19.53
CA ALA A 261 -2.62 -2.27 -19.04
C ALA A 261 -1.80 -2.60 -17.80
N LEU A 262 -2.38 -3.32 -16.83
CA LEU A 262 -1.67 -3.79 -15.65
C LEU A 262 -0.51 -4.69 -16.03
N ARG A 263 -0.70 -5.65 -16.96
CA ARG A 263 0.39 -6.52 -17.45
C ARG A 263 1.58 -5.70 -17.97
N ARG A 264 1.33 -4.67 -18.79
CA ARG A 264 2.40 -3.79 -19.32
C ARG A 264 3.08 -2.98 -18.21
N ILE A 265 2.28 -2.43 -17.28
CA ILE A 265 2.78 -1.68 -16.13
C ILE A 265 3.66 -2.56 -15.26
N PHE A 266 3.17 -3.74 -14.88
CA PHE A 266 3.88 -4.73 -14.09
C PHE A 266 5.24 -5.03 -14.69
N PHE A 267 5.30 -5.47 -15.94
CA PHE A 267 6.57 -5.83 -16.56
C PHE A 267 7.54 -4.65 -16.68
N SER A 268 7.06 -3.47 -17.06
CA SER A 268 7.91 -2.27 -17.13
C SER A 268 8.45 -1.85 -15.75
N HIS A 269 7.68 -2.04 -14.67
CA HIS A 269 8.14 -1.69 -13.32
C HIS A 269 9.12 -2.72 -12.79
N ILE A 270 8.87 -4.02 -13.00
CA ILE A 270 9.79 -5.09 -12.59
C ILE A 270 11.14 -4.94 -13.29
N GLU A 271 11.16 -4.64 -14.58
CA GLU A 271 12.39 -4.37 -15.33
C GLU A 271 13.19 -3.20 -14.72
N LYS A 272 12.52 -2.08 -14.42
CA LYS A 272 13.14 -0.92 -13.75
C LYS A 272 13.70 -1.27 -12.38
N LEU A 273 12.99 -2.09 -11.59
CA LEU A 273 13.48 -2.54 -10.29
C LEU A 273 14.70 -3.45 -10.43
N MET A 274 14.69 -4.37 -11.40
CA MET A 274 15.82 -5.28 -11.64
C MET A 274 17.08 -4.56 -12.10
N GLN A 275 16.94 -3.61 -13.04
CA GLN A 275 18.07 -2.86 -13.60
C GLN A 275 18.59 -1.81 -12.61
N GLY A 276 17.70 -1.26 -11.78
CA GLY A 276 17.99 -0.11 -10.94
C GLY A 276 18.36 -0.42 -9.50
N LEU A 277 17.87 -1.54 -8.95
CA LEU A 277 18.27 -2.02 -7.62
C LEU A 277 19.45 -2.98 -7.75
N ARG A 278 20.42 -2.81 -6.86
CA ARG A 278 21.56 -3.72 -6.77
C ARG A 278 21.11 -5.18 -6.56
N PRO A 279 21.83 -6.15 -7.14
CA PRO A 279 21.60 -7.56 -6.85
C PRO A 279 21.82 -7.88 -5.37
N ALA A 280 20.74 -8.08 -4.64
CA ALA A 280 20.72 -8.39 -3.21
C ALA A 280 19.46 -9.20 -2.87
N ALA A 281 19.51 -9.95 -1.76
CA ALA A 281 18.38 -10.77 -1.29
C ALA A 281 17.09 -9.95 -1.13
N GLY A 282 17.21 -8.69 -0.66
CA GLY A 282 16.07 -7.78 -0.52
C GLY A 282 15.41 -7.42 -1.85
N ARG A 283 16.20 -7.23 -2.93
CA ARG A 283 15.64 -6.96 -4.27
C ARG A 283 14.81 -8.15 -4.74
N ASP A 284 15.37 -9.35 -4.60
CA ASP A 284 14.71 -10.57 -5.05
C ASP A 284 13.46 -10.86 -4.21
N LEU A 285 13.49 -10.58 -2.90
CA LEU A 285 12.34 -10.64 -2.00
C LEU A 285 11.23 -9.66 -2.42
N LEU A 286 11.58 -8.39 -2.68
CA LEU A 286 10.61 -7.37 -3.13
C LEU A 286 9.92 -7.80 -4.42
N ILE A 287 10.71 -8.24 -5.41
CA ILE A 287 10.18 -8.64 -6.70
C ILE A 287 9.34 -9.93 -6.59
N ALA A 288 9.77 -10.91 -5.79
CA ALA A 288 8.98 -12.11 -5.51
C ALA A 288 7.63 -11.75 -4.87
N PHE A 289 7.63 -10.86 -3.88
CA PHE A 289 6.41 -10.36 -3.25
C PHE A 289 5.50 -9.64 -4.25
N LEU A 290 6.01 -8.70 -5.06
CA LEU A 290 5.23 -7.98 -6.06
C LEU A 290 4.64 -8.93 -7.11
N THR A 291 5.39 -9.97 -7.49
CA THR A 291 4.93 -11.00 -8.42
C THR A 291 3.81 -11.83 -7.81
N ARG A 292 3.96 -12.30 -6.56
CA ARG A 292 2.89 -12.99 -5.83
C ARG A 292 1.66 -12.09 -5.72
N TYR A 293 1.85 -10.83 -5.35
CA TYR A 293 0.73 -9.88 -5.19
C TYR A 293 -0.03 -9.66 -6.48
N TYR A 294 0.68 -9.43 -7.58
CA TYR A 294 0.09 -9.30 -8.91
C TYR A 294 -0.80 -10.49 -9.27
N VAL A 295 -0.31 -11.72 -9.07
CA VAL A 295 -1.07 -12.94 -9.38
C VAL A 295 -2.31 -13.06 -8.49
N THR A 296 -2.18 -12.88 -7.18
CA THR A 296 -3.31 -12.94 -6.23
C THR A 296 -4.40 -11.91 -6.60
N ARG A 297 -4.01 -10.70 -7.01
CA ARG A 297 -4.97 -9.65 -7.36
C ARG A 297 -5.60 -9.83 -8.74
N LEU A 298 -4.93 -10.51 -9.67
CA LEU A 298 -5.58 -10.99 -10.90
C LEU A 298 -6.64 -12.05 -10.61
N GLN A 299 -6.35 -12.99 -9.71
CA GLN A 299 -7.31 -14.02 -9.30
C GLN A 299 -8.53 -13.37 -8.63
N LYS A 300 -8.30 -12.48 -7.65
CA LYS A 300 -9.37 -11.70 -7.00
C LYS A 300 -10.27 -11.00 -8.02
N HIS A 301 -9.68 -10.31 -9.00
CA HIS A 301 -10.44 -9.63 -10.06
C HIS A 301 -11.33 -10.59 -10.84
N ARG A 302 -10.82 -11.77 -11.21
CA ARG A 302 -11.58 -12.80 -11.96
C ARG A 302 -12.72 -13.38 -11.11
N GLU A 303 -12.47 -13.62 -9.83
CA GLU A 303 -13.47 -14.14 -8.89
C GLU A 303 -14.59 -13.12 -8.63
N GLN A 304 -14.25 -11.85 -8.38
CA GLN A 304 -15.24 -10.77 -8.24
C GLN A 304 -16.12 -10.64 -9.49
N ARG A 305 -15.52 -10.72 -10.69
CA ARG A 305 -16.26 -10.71 -11.95
C ARG A 305 -17.24 -11.87 -12.04
N ARG A 306 -16.83 -13.08 -11.61
CA ARG A 306 -17.65 -14.30 -11.66
C ARG A 306 -18.82 -14.23 -10.67
N LEU A 307 -18.54 -13.81 -9.44
CA LEU A 307 -19.50 -13.86 -8.33
C LEU A 307 -20.45 -12.67 -8.27
N ARG A 308 -20.24 -11.61 -9.08
CA ARG A 308 -21.05 -10.36 -9.08
C ARG A 308 -21.24 -9.75 -7.68
N GLY A 309 -20.27 -9.97 -6.79
CA GLY A 309 -20.32 -9.52 -5.40
C GLY A 309 -18.91 -9.27 -4.85
N PRO A 310 -18.80 -8.80 -3.60
CA PRO A 310 -17.51 -8.52 -2.97
C PRO A 310 -16.79 -9.85 -2.70
N ALA A 311 -15.99 -10.34 -3.65
CA ALA A 311 -15.08 -11.44 -3.38
C ALA A 311 -13.86 -10.88 -2.65
N TRP A 312 -13.68 -11.32 -1.40
CA TRP A 312 -12.46 -11.13 -0.64
C TRP A 312 -11.53 -12.30 -0.94
N ALA A 313 -10.38 -12.01 -1.54
CA ALA A 313 -9.30 -12.98 -1.62
C ALA A 313 -8.38 -12.72 -0.43
N VAL A 314 -8.38 -13.64 0.54
CA VAL A 314 -7.29 -13.76 1.51
C VAL A 314 -6.05 -14.18 0.72
N TYR A 315 -4.86 -13.79 1.17
CA TYR A 315 -3.66 -14.50 0.77
C TYR A 315 -3.69 -15.89 1.43
N GLU A 316 -4.29 -16.87 0.77
CA GLU A 316 -4.04 -18.28 1.08
C GLU A 316 -2.80 -18.77 0.32
#